data_AF-A0A6L2PGM5-F1
#
_entry.id   AF-A0A6L2PGM5-F1
#
_cell.length_a   1.000
_cell.length_b   1.000
_cell.length_c   1.000
_cell.angle_alpha   90.00
_cell.angle_beta   90.00
_cell.angle_gamma   90.00
#
_symmetry.space_group_name_H-M   'P 1'
#
loop_
_entity.id
_entity.type
_entity.pdbx_description
1 polymer ?
#
loop_
_entity_poly.entity_id
_entity_poly.type
_entity_poly.pdbx_seq_one_letter_code
_entity_poly.pdbx_strand_id
1 'polypeptide(L)'
;MIKISAPIKSHWAEEHDLHFEELMGAGEYKETHRQDMIKWSEQIRQKDYGYFCQAAVEMFDAHKKPVWIVSDTRRHTDLKWFRENYGTAVKTVRVLADHDVRKQRGWVFTAGVDDAETECDLDEVTEWDWRIVNNGSDSELEDEMQNILSWVDSTLKSQH
;
A
#
# COMPACT_ATOMS: atom_id res chain seq x y z
N MET A 1 0.73 1.62 11.50
CA MET A 1 0.65 1.21 10.09
C MET A 1 -0.69 1.65 9.55
N ILE A 2 -0.69 2.37 8.45
CA ILE A 2 -1.86 2.90 7.74
C ILE A 2 -2.12 1.97 6.56
N LYS A 3 -3.38 1.63 6.34
CA LYS A 3 -3.81 0.79 5.20
C LYS A 3 -4.84 1.53 4.38
N ILE A 4 -4.52 1.86 3.12
CA ILE A 4 -5.44 2.47 2.15
C ILE A 4 -6.58 1.50 1.80
N SER A 5 -6.32 0.19 1.85
CA SER A 5 -7.37 -0.81 1.62
C SER A 5 -8.45 -0.85 2.72
N ALA A 6 -8.19 -0.30 3.90
CA ALA A 6 -9.16 -0.29 5.00
C ALA A 6 -10.37 0.64 4.73
N PRO A 7 -10.19 1.95 4.41
CA PRO A 7 -11.32 2.81 4.07
C PRO A 7 -12.03 2.38 2.79
N ILE A 8 -11.33 1.78 1.81
CA ILE A 8 -11.99 1.20 0.62
C ILE A 8 -13.04 0.16 1.05
N LYS A 9 -12.67 -0.76 1.94
CA LYS A 9 -13.59 -1.80 2.42
C LYS A 9 -14.72 -1.24 3.28
N SER A 10 -14.43 -0.28 4.16
CA SER A 10 -15.44 0.36 5.02
C SER A 10 -16.48 1.08 4.18
N HIS A 11 -16.04 1.96 3.29
CA HIS A 11 -16.94 2.78 2.49
C HIS A 11 -17.69 1.94 1.45
N TRP A 12 -17.08 0.88 0.90
CA TRP A 12 -17.78 -0.08 0.03
C TRP A 12 -18.92 -0.79 0.76
N ALA A 13 -18.66 -1.23 2.01
CA ALA A 13 -19.65 -1.89 2.84
C ALA A 13 -20.83 -0.95 3.18
N GLU A 14 -20.53 0.30 3.53
CA GLU A 14 -21.52 1.34 3.82
C GLU A 14 -22.40 1.67 2.60
N GLU A 15 -21.81 1.82 1.41
CA GLU A 15 -22.54 2.16 0.17
C GLU A 15 -23.49 1.03 -0.28
N HIS A 16 -23.15 -0.23 0.01
CA HIS A 16 -23.89 -1.40 -0.46
C HIS A 16 -24.74 -2.08 0.62
N ASP A 17 -24.87 -1.46 1.80
CA ASP A 17 -25.55 -2.01 2.98
C ASP A 17 -25.08 -3.44 3.31
N LEU A 18 -23.78 -3.69 3.10
CA LEU A 18 -23.16 -4.98 3.38
C LEU A 18 -22.65 -5.00 4.82
N HIS A 19 -22.90 -6.08 5.54
CA HIS A 19 -22.26 -6.26 6.84
C HIS A 19 -20.75 -6.47 6.64
N PHE A 20 -19.94 -5.57 7.21
CA PHE A 20 -18.47 -5.61 7.15
C PHE A 20 -17.88 -6.99 7.50
N GLU A 21 -18.54 -7.73 8.39
CA GLU A 21 -18.16 -9.09 8.79
C GLU A 21 -18.32 -10.13 7.67
N GLU A 22 -19.30 -9.97 6.78
CA GLU A 22 -19.54 -10.87 5.64
C GLU A 22 -18.49 -10.69 4.53
N LEU A 23 -17.99 -9.46 4.34
CA LEU A 23 -16.88 -9.13 3.44
C LEU A 23 -15.53 -9.69 3.92
N MET A 24 -15.41 -9.99 5.21
CA MET A 24 -14.20 -10.53 5.83
C MET A 24 -14.14 -12.07 5.82
N GLY A 25 -15.23 -12.76 5.42
CA GLY A 25 -15.32 -14.21 5.30
C GLY A 25 -14.40 -14.82 4.23
N ALA A 26 -14.18 -16.14 4.29
CA ALA A 26 -13.39 -16.89 3.30
C ALA A 26 -14.32 -17.60 2.29
N GLY A 27 -14.24 -17.27 1.01
CA GLY A 27 -15.00 -17.96 -0.05
C GLY A 27 -15.06 -17.21 -1.38
N GLU A 28 -15.68 -17.86 -2.38
CA GLU A 28 -15.95 -17.37 -3.75
C GLU A 28 -16.73 -16.03 -3.76
N TYR A 29 -17.52 -15.79 -2.71
CA TYR A 29 -18.21 -14.55 -2.41
C TYR A 29 -17.24 -13.35 -2.35
N LYS A 30 -16.07 -13.52 -1.72
CA LYS A 30 -15.05 -12.47 -1.55
C LYS A 30 -14.40 -12.07 -2.88
N GLU A 31 -14.14 -13.03 -3.76
CA GLU A 31 -13.46 -12.76 -5.03
C GLU A 31 -14.38 -12.04 -6.02
N THR A 32 -15.68 -12.38 -6.00
CA THR A 32 -16.70 -11.69 -6.79
C THR A 32 -16.82 -10.21 -6.38
N HIS A 33 -16.90 -9.94 -5.06
CA HIS A 33 -16.94 -8.56 -4.56
C HIS A 33 -15.61 -7.82 -4.71
N ARG A 34 -14.47 -8.51 -4.80
CA ARG A 34 -13.16 -7.87 -4.98
C ARG A 34 -13.10 -7.07 -6.28
N GLN A 35 -13.57 -7.65 -7.38
CA GLN A 35 -13.54 -6.97 -8.68
C GLN A 35 -14.45 -5.74 -8.70
N ASP A 36 -15.66 -5.87 -8.15
CA ASP A 36 -16.60 -4.75 -8.09
C ASP A 36 -16.13 -3.64 -7.16
N MET A 37 -15.56 -4.00 -6.00
CA MET A 37 -14.94 -3.05 -5.08
C MET A 37 -13.75 -2.34 -5.73
N ILE A 38 -12.93 -3.03 -6.52
CA ILE A 38 -11.85 -2.40 -7.30
C ILE A 38 -12.45 -1.37 -8.26
N LYS A 39 -13.38 -1.78 -9.13
CA LYS A 39 -14.01 -0.89 -10.13
C LYS A 39 -14.64 0.34 -9.50
N TRP A 40 -15.39 0.16 -8.41
CA TRP A 40 -15.99 1.24 -7.66
C TRP A 40 -14.95 2.18 -7.05
N SER A 41 -13.90 1.61 -6.44
CA SER A 41 -12.83 2.41 -5.85
C SER A 41 -12.09 3.22 -6.93
N GLU A 42 -11.93 2.69 -8.14
CA GLU A 42 -11.37 3.43 -9.28
C GLU A 42 -12.27 4.58 -9.72
N GLN A 43 -13.59 4.37 -9.78
CA GLN A 43 -14.53 5.45 -10.13
C GLN A 43 -14.48 6.61 -9.12
N ILE A 44 -14.29 6.31 -7.84
CA ILE A 44 -14.09 7.34 -6.81
C ILE A 44 -12.74 8.05 -7.03
N ARG A 45 -11.67 7.29 -7.25
CA ARG A 45 -10.32 7.82 -7.48
C ARG A 45 -10.22 8.69 -8.73
N GLN A 46 -11.01 8.42 -9.76
CA GLN A 46 -11.09 9.26 -10.96
C GLN A 46 -11.68 10.65 -10.66
N LYS A 47 -12.56 10.76 -9.66
CA LYS A 47 -13.12 12.04 -9.21
C LYS A 47 -12.20 12.74 -8.21
N ASP A 48 -11.64 11.96 -7.28
CA ASP A 48 -10.69 12.42 -6.27
C ASP A 48 -9.71 11.29 -5.94
N TYR A 49 -8.49 11.39 -6.48
CA TYR A 49 -7.46 10.39 -6.29
C TYR A 49 -6.93 10.33 -4.85
N GLY A 50 -7.16 11.39 -4.07
CA GLY A 50 -6.75 11.51 -2.67
C GLY A 50 -7.74 10.95 -1.67
N TYR A 51 -8.97 10.67 -2.10
CA TYR A 51 -10.09 10.31 -1.23
C TYR A 51 -9.75 9.21 -0.21
N PHE A 52 -9.23 8.07 -0.68
CA PHE A 52 -8.87 6.95 0.20
C PHE A 52 -7.58 7.18 0.97
N CYS A 53 -6.66 8.01 0.47
CA CYS A 53 -5.45 8.37 1.20
C CYS A 53 -5.79 9.23 2.42
N GLN A 54 -6.64 10.25 2.23
CA GLN A 54 -7.14 11.08 3.32
C GLN A 54 -7.93 10.24 4.33
N ALA A 55 -8.88 9.44 3.86
CA ALA A 55 -9.68 8.57 4.72
C ALA A 55 -8.80 7.61 5.54
N ALA A 56 -7.71 7.10 4.97
CA ALA A 56 -6.78 6.23 5.70
C ALA A 56 -6.00 7.00 6.77
N VAL A 57 -5.57 8.23 6.50
CA VAL A 57 -4.89 9.08 7.50
C VAL A 57 -5.80 9.35 8.70
N GLU A 58 -7.07 9.67 8.44
CA GLU A 58 -8.08 9.94 9.47
C GLU A 58 -8.44 8.66 10.24
N MET A 59 -8.78 7.57 9.54
CA MET A 59 -9.19 6.29 10.13
C MET A 59 -8.13 5.70 11.07
N PHE A 60 -6.84 5.92 10.81
CA PHE A 60 -5.75 5.39 11.63
C PHE A 60 -5.19 6.39 12.64
N ASP A 61 -5.85 7.53 12.83
CA ASP A 61 -5.44 8.60 13.73
C ASP A 61 -3.96 9.00 13.49
N ALA A 62 -3.56 9.09 12.23
CA ALA A 62 -2.14 9.14 11.87
C ALA A 62 -1.43 10.36 12.50
N HIS A 63 -2.10 11.51 12.57
CA HIS A 63 -1.59 12.74 13.19
C HIS A 63 -1.18 12.60 14.66
N LYS A 64 -1.63 11.56 15.38
CA LYS A 64 -1.20 11.27 16.75
C LYS A 64 0.13 10.52 16.83
N LYS A 65 0.71 10.16 15.67
CA LYS A 65 1.93 9.35 15.57
C LYS A 65 3.01 10.15 14.84
N PRO A 66 4.27 10.09 15.32
CA PRO A 66 5.37 10.82 14.70
C PRO A 66 5.89 10.18 13.41
N VAL A 67 5.62 8.88 13.20
CA VAL A 67 6.04 8.12 12.01
C VAL A 67 4.86 7.37 11.42
N TRP A 68 4.66 7.52 10.11
CA TRP A 68 3.59 6.87 9.37
C TRP A 68 4.17 5.85 8.41
N ILE A 69 3.66 4.62 8.47
CA ILE A 69 4.02 3.55 7.52
C ILE A 69 2.75 3.22 6.75
N VAL A 70 2.70 3.61 5.47
CA VAL A 70 1.62 3.28 4.54
C VAL A 70 2.03 2.05 3.76
N SER A 71 1.38 0.90 4.02
CA SER A 71 1.91 -0.41 3.61
C SER A 71 1.38 -0.94 2.28
N ASP A 72 0.27 -0.40 1.78
CA ASP A 72 -0.52 -0.97 0.68
C ASP A 72 -0.84 0.08 -0.41
N THR A 73 0.10 1.00 -0.66
CA THR A 73 0.07 1.86 -1.84
C THR A 73 0.16 1.02 -3.10
N ARG A 74 -0.73 1.26 -4.05
CA ARG A 74 -0.84 0.45 -5.26
C ARG A 74 -0.88 1.27 -6.53
N ARG A 75 -1.14 2.58 -6.43
CA ARG A 75 -1.23 3.49 -7.58
C ARG A 75 -0.20 4.59 -7.51
N HIS A 76 0.25 5.07 -8.67
CA HIS A 76 1.12 6.25 -8.75
C HIS A 76 0.45 7.48 -8.10
N THR A 77 -0.87 7.58 -8.21
CA THR A 77 -1.66 8.66 -7.60
C THR A 77 -1.64 8.62 -6.07
N ASP A 78 -1.51 7.43 -5.44
CA ASP A 78 -1.33 7.33 -3.98
C ASP A 78 -0.03 8.03 -3.57
N LEU A 79 1.09 7.70 -4.25
CA LEU A 79 2.40 8.29 -3.98
C LEU A 79 2.40 9.80 -4.23
N LYS A 80 1.79 10.22 -5.35
CA LYS A 80 1.64 11.62 -5.71
C LYS A 80 0.90 12.39 -4.62
N TRP A 81 -0.25 11.90 -4.16
CA TRP A 81 -1.03 12.56 -3.13
C TRP A 81 -0.25 12.76 -1.83
N PHE A 82 0.44 11.73 -1.34
CA PHE A 82 1.26 11.87 -0.13
C PHE A 82 2.39 12.90 -0.32
N ARG A 83 3.09 12.87 -1.47
CA ARG A 83 4.15 13.83 -1.77
C ARG A 83 3.63 15.28 -1.84
N GLU A 84 2.47 15.50 -2.45
CA GLU A 84 1.86 16.83 -2.54
C GLU A 84 1.42 17.38 -1.17
N ASN A 85 0.93 16.51 -0.27
CA ASN A 85 0.37 16.93 1.02
C ASN A 85 1.42 17.01 2.15
N TYR A 86 2.47 16.19 2.09
CA TYR A 86 3.46 16.04 3.18
C TYR A 86 4.91 16.33 2.75
N GLY A 87 5.13 16.60 1.45
CA GLY A 87 6.41 17.08 0.94
C GLY A 87 7.60 16.17 1.27
N THR A 88 8.67 16.78 1.80
CA THR A 88 9.94 16.11 2.09
C THR A 88 9.87 15.12 3.26
N ALA A 89 8.78 15.11 4.03
CA ALA A 89 8.56 14.11 5.08
C ALA A 89 8.21 12.73 4.49
N VAL A 90 7.82 12.67 3.21
CA VAL A 90 7.50 11.40 2.54
C VAL A 90 8.74 10.79 1.94
N LYS A 91 8.91 9.49 2.20
CA LYS A 91 9.89 8.65 1.53
C LYS A 91 9.25 7.41 0.97
N THR A 92 9.67 6.99 -0.22
CA THR A 92 9.11 5.83 -0.91
C THR A 92 10.07 4.65 -0.87
N VAL A 93 9.54 3.48 -0.52
CA VAL A 93 10.28 2.21 -0.44
C VAL A 93 9.66 1.22 -1.41
N ARG A 94 10.42 0.73 -2.38
CA ARG A 94 10.01 -0.37 -3.25
C ARG A 94 10.62 -1.67 -2.75
N VAL A 95 9.78 -2.62 -2.39
CA VAL A 95 10.21 -3.99 -2.07
C VAL A 95 10.10 -4.84 -3.33
N LEU A 96 11.18 -5.53 -3.68
CA LEU A 96 11.31 -6.38 -4.85
C LEU A 96 11.72 -7.78 -4.40
N ALA A 97 11.34 -8.79 -5.17
CA ALA A 97 11.88 -10.13 -5.06
C ALA A 97 11.87 -10.76 -6.45
N ASP A 98 12.93 -11.50 -6.77
CA ASP A 98 13.09 -12.21 -8.02
C ASP A 98 11.97 -13.23 -8.17
N HIS A 99 11.53 -13.39 -9.41
CA HIS A 99 10.44 -14.27 -9.77
C HIS A 99 10.68 -15.72 -9.29
N ASP A 100 11.93 -16.20 -9.37
CA ASP A 100 12.27 -17.55 -8.90
C ASP A 100 12.25 -17.67 -7.38
N VAL A 101 12.67 -16.63 -6.64
CA VAL A 101 12.55 -16.59 -5.17
C VAL A 101 11.09 -16.55 -4.75
N ARG A 102 10.25 -15.76 -5.43
CA ARG A 102 8.80 -15.74 -5.20
C ARG A 102 8.18 -17.11 -5.42
N LYS A 103 8.53 -17.80 -6.51
CA LYS A 103 8.08 -19.17 -6.80
C LYS A 103 8.49 -20.17 -5.72
N GLN A 104 9.73 -20.10 -5.25
CA GLN A 104 10.20 -20.95 -4.14
C GLN A 104 9.38 -20.74 -2.86
N ARG A 105 8.91 -19.51 -2.62
CA ARG A 105 8.02 -19.15 -1.50
C ARG A 105 6.54 -19.47 -1.76
N GLY A 106 6.22 -20.19 -2.84
CA GLY A 106 4.87 -20.66 -3.15
C GLY A 106 4.02 -19.69 -3.97
N TRP A 107 4.61 -18.62 -4.53
CA TRP A 107 3.89 -17.75 -5.44
C TRP A 107 3.66 -18.46 -6.79
N VAL A 108 2.41 -18.48 -7.23
CA VAL A 108 1.98 -19.02 -8.52
C VAL A 108 1.38 -17.87 -9.29
N PHE A 109 1.94 -17.56 -10.47
CA PHE A 109 1.40 -16.51 -11.34
C PHE A 109 -0.05 -16.83 -11.70
N THR A 110 -0.93 -15.87 -11.44
CA THR A 110 -2.36 -15.93 -11.70
C THR A 110 -2.74 -14.79 -12.65
N ALA A 111 -2.99 -15.14 -13.91
CA ALA A 111 -3.46 -14.18 -14.92
C ALA A 111 -4.79 -13.55 -14.49
N GLY A 112 -4.93 -12.25 -14.70
CA GLY A 112 -6.03 -11.41 -14.20
C GLY A 112 -5.86 -10.94 -12.75
N VAL A 113 -4.83 -11.39 -12.03
CA VAL A 113 -4.50 -10.94 -10.67
C VAL A 113 -3.13 -10.29 -10.66
N ASP A 114 -2.07 -11.02 -11.06
CA ASP A 114 -0.68 -10.54 -11.02
C ASP A 114 -0.33 -9.57 -12.17
N ASP A 115 -1.15 -9.51 -13.22
CA ASP A 115 -1.03 -8.59 -14.37
C ASP A 115 -2.13 -7.51 -14.40
N ALA A 116 -2.94 -7.44 -13.34
CA ALA A 116 -3.94 -6.40 -13.20
C ALA A 116 -3.27 -5.06 -12.88
N GLU A 117 -3.88 -3.95 -13.33
CA GLU A 117 -3.42 -2.58 -13.06
C GLU A 117 -3.16 -2.33 -11.56
N THR A 118 -3.94 -2.98 -10.67
CA THR A 118 -3.77 -2.90 -9.21
C THR A 118 -2.46 -3.46 -8.67
N GLU A 119 -1.74 -4.25 -9.47
CA GLU A 119 -0.43 -4.82 -9.14
C GLU A 119 0.71 -4.20 -9.97
N CYS A 120 0.41 -3.59 -11.14
CA CYS A 120 1.43 -3.09 -12.08
C CYS A 120 1.56 -1.56 -12.17
N ASP A 121 0.63 -0.76 -11.64
CA ASP A 121 0.64 0.71 -11.82
C ASP A 121 1.89 1.41 -11.20
N LEU A 122 2.63 0.71 -10.34
CA LEU A 122 3.87 1.21 -9.74
C LEU A 122 5.14 0.70 -10.44
N ASP A 123 5.03 -0.13 -11.49
CA ASP A 123 6.19 -0.73 -12.16
C ASP A 123 6.99 0.27 -13.00
N GLU A 124 6.33 1.30 -13.52
CA GLU A 124 6.97 2.38 -14.29
C GLU A 124 7.60 3.46 -13.40
N VAL A 125 7.31 3.45 -12.09
CA VAL A 125 7.87 4.42 -11.15
C VAL A 125 9.35 4.11 -10.94
N THR A 126 10.23 5.06 -11.29
CA THR A 126 11.68 4.92 -11.15
C THR A 126 12.23 5.70 -9.94
N GLU A 127 11.50 6.72 -9.49
CA GLU A 127 11.91 7.64 -8.41
C GLU A 127 11.54 7.09 -7.03
N TRP A 128 12.24 6.04 -6.60
CA TRP A 128 12.15 5.48 -5.25
C TRP A 128 13.30 5.99 -4.38
N ASP A 129 13.03 6.40 -3.14
CA ASP A 129 14.09 6.76 -2.20
C ASP A 129 14.91 5.53 -1.80
N TRP A 130 14.26 4.38 -1.62
CA TRP A 130 14.91 3.10 -1.35
C TRP A 130 14.30 1.96 -2.15
N ARG A 131 15.16 1.02 -2.56
CA ARG A 131 14.77 -0.25 -3.17
C ARG A 131 15.35 -1.36 -2.31
N ILE A 132 14.48 -2.24 -1.82
CA ILE A 132 14.82 -3.41 -1.00
C ILE A 132 14.69 -4.65 -1.88
N VAL A 133 15.74 -5.44 -2.00
CA VAL A 133 15.77 -6.66 -2.82
C VAL A 133 15.73 -7.88 -1.90
N ASN A 134 14.53 -8.38 -1.67
CA ASN A 134 14.26 -9.53 -0.79
C ASN A 134 14.50 -10.87 -1.51
N ASN A 135 15.73 -11.06 -2.00
CA ASN A 135 16.20 -12.31 -2.60
C ASN A 135 17.07 -13.14 -1.64
N GLY A 136 17.64 -12.47 -0.65
CA GLY A 136 18.62 -13.02 0.27
C GLY A 136 18.02 -13.63 1.53
N SER A 137 18.90 -13.76 2.53
CA SER A 137 18.59 -14.14 3.90
C SER A 137 17.99 -12.97 4.71
N ASP A 138 17.42 -13.29 5.87
CA ASP A 138 16.89 -12.28 6.81
C ASP A 138 17.97 -11.27 7.23
N SER A 139 19.24 -11.68 7.34
CA SER A 139 20.35 -10.78 7.68
C SER A 139 20.61 -9.73 6.59
N GLU A 140 20.53 -10.11 5.32
CA GLU A 140 20.73 -9.17 4.20
C GLU A 140 19.57 -8.17 4.13
N LEU A 141 18.35 -8.61 4.44
CA LEU A 141 17.18 -7.74 4.55
C LEU A 141 17.32 -6.75 5.72
N GLU A 142 17.80 -7.22 6.88
CA GLU A 142 18.04 -6.37 8.05
C GLU A 142 19.05 -5.25 7.73
N ASP A 143 20.13 -5.57 7.02
CA ASP A 143 21.14 -4.60 6.60
C ASP A 143 20.55 -3.53 5.67
N GLU A 144 19.71 -3.92 4.69
CA GLU A 144 19.02 -2.98 3.81
C GLU A 144 18.05 -2.06 4.58
N MET A 145 17.40 -2.59 5.62
CA MET A 145 16.49 -1.83 6.47
C MET A 145 17.22 -0.82 7.38
N GLN A 146 18.48 -1.05 7.75
CA GLN A 146 19.22 -0.14 8.65
C GLN A 146 19.32 1.29 8.11
N ASN A 147 19.41 1.47 6.80
CA ASN A 147 19.45 2.79 6.18
C ASN A 147 18.13 3.56 6.39
N ILE A 148 17.00 2.86 6.30
CA ILE A 148 15.67 3.44 6.52
C ILE A 148 15.50 3.78 8.01
N LEU A 149 15.86 2.86 8.90
CA LEU A 149 15.79 3.07 10.35
C LEU A 149 16.66 4.24 10.79
N SER A 150 17.89 4.34 10.28
CA SER A 150 18.80 5.46 10.55
C SER A 150 18.23 6.79 10.07
N TRP A 151 17.60 6.81 8.89
CA TRP A 151 16.91 8.00 8.38
C TRP A 151 15.73 8.42 9.27
N VAL A 152 14.90 7.46 9.70
CA VAL A 152 13.78 7.72 10.62
C VAL A 152 14.30 8.30 11.94
N ASP A 153 15.29 7.66 12.55
CA ASP A 153 15.86 8.09 13.83
C ASP A 153 16.48 9.50 13.76
N SER A 154 17.25 9.78 12.70
CA SER A 154 17.85 11.11 12.51
C SER A 154 16.79 12.20 12.29
N THR A 155 15.75 11.89 11.53
CA THR A 155 14.63 12.81 11.29
C THR A 155 13.87 13.11 12.57
N LEU A 156 13.55 12.09 13.37
CA LEU A 156 12.88 12.26 14.66
C LEU A 156 13.71 13.08 15.65
N LYS A 157 15.03 12.86 15.71
CA LYS A 157 15.94 13.63 16.56
C LYS A 157 16.04 15.10 16.14
N SER A 158 15.92 15.40 14.85
CA SER A 158 15.98 16.78 14.34
C SER A 158 14.71 17.61 14.62
N GLN A 159 13.63 16.99 15.07
CA GLN A 159 12.38 17.66 15.43
C GLN A 159 12.29 18.05 16.91
N HIS A 160 13.33 17.73 17.70
CA HIS A 160 13.50 18.11 19.10
C HIS A 160 14.64 19.12 19.26
#